data_AF-A0A8T0IMM9-F1
#
_entry.id   AF-A0A8T0IMM9-F1
#
_cell.length_a   1.000
_cell.length_b   1.000
_cell.length_c   1.000
_cell.angle_alpha   90.00
_cell.angle_beta   90.00
_cell.angle_gamma   90.00
#
_symmetry.space_group_name_H-M   'P 1'
#
loop_
_entity.id
_entity.type
_entity.pdbx_description
1 polymer ?
#
loop_
_entity_poly.entity_id
_entity_poly.type
_entity_poly.pdbx_seq_one_letter_code
_entity_poly.pdbx_strand_id
1 'polypeptide(L)'
;MLARGLGRRLPALARLGAPAHTSSAALFDATVSAKDDRVTDAGAALPGATPLRSWHFSRGFASDALAGTASGTAAVPATTQALKNISNEITYDFHTHDRITPGDPTKKAFTYLVLTGGRFIYASALRVLALKVILSMSASRDVLAMASLEVDIASIEPGSTVTVKWRGKPVFVRHRTEHDIQLANSTPMNELRDPEEDSVRVQNPEWLVVVGVCTHLGCVPLPNAGDYGGWFCPCHGSHYDISGRIRKGPAPYNLEVPEYKFTEETKLLIG
;
A
#
# COMPACT_ATOMS: atom_id res chain seq x y z
N MET A 1 -12.98 54.67 21.09
CA MET A 1 -11.50 54.61 21.17
C MET A 1 -11.07 53.20 20.82
N LEU A 2 -10.31 53.06 19.72
CA LEU A 2 -9.38 51.97 19.34
C LEU A 2 -9.95 50.52 19.29
N ALA A 3 -10.37 49.98 18.16
CA ALA A 3 -9.57 49.49 17.00
C ALA A 3 -8.63 48.30 17.32
N ARG A 4 -8.95 47.11 16.81
CA ARG A 4 -8.12 46.33 15.86
C ARG A 4 -8.68 44.92 15.62
N GLY A 5 -9.14 44.68 14.39
CA GLY A 5 -9.29 43.35 13.83
C GLY A 5 -7.95 42.81 13.31
N LEU A 6 -7.82 41.49 13.30
CA LEU A 6 -6.84 40.78 12.48
C LEU A 6 -7.45 39.46 12.01
N GLY A 7 -7.95 39.47 10.78
CA GLY A 7 -8.18 38.26 10.02
C GLY A 7 -6.84 37.67 9.59
N ARG A 8 -6.64 36.38 9.83
CA ARG A 8 -5.56 35.60 9.22
C ARG A 8 -6.16 34.73 8.11
N ARG A 9 -5.94 35.17 6.88
CA ARG A 9 -6.04 34.35 5.66
C ARG A 9 -4.81 33.45 5.58
N LEU A 10 -5.01 32.14 5.47
CA LEU A 10 -3.95 31.19 5.09
C LEU A 10 -3.97 31.04 3.56
N PRO A 11 -2.80 30.96 2.88
CA PRO A 11 -2.72 30.95 1.43
C PRO A 11 -2.97 29.56 0.85
N ALA A 12 -3.50 29.58 -0.39
CA ALA A 12 -3.80 28.43 -1.22
C ALA A 12 -2.53 27.61 -1.58
N LEU A 13 -2.64 26.29 -1.44
CA LEU A 13 -1.68 25.31 -1.97
C LEU A 13 -1.90 25.18 -3.47
N ALA A 14 -0.90 25.59 -4.24
CA ALA A 14 -0.83 25.44 -5.68
C ALA A 14 -0.71 23.96 -6.07
N ARG A 15 -1.59 23.51 -6.96
CA ARG A 15 -1.44 22.28 -7.74
C ARG A 15 -0.25 22.43 -8.70
N LEU A 16 0.71 21.53 -8.62
CA LEU A 16 1.72 21.29 -9.65
C LEU A 16 1.71 19.80 -9.95
N GLY A 17 1.18 19.46 -11.12
CA GLY A 17 1.37 18.16 -11.75
C GLY A 17 2.51 18.26 -12.77
N ALA A 18 3.32 17.20 -12.86
CA ALA A 18 4.05 16.73 -14.04
C ALA A 18 4.70 15.36 -13.70
N PRO A 19 5.30 14.59 -14.64
CA PRO A 19 4.75 13.33 -15.10
C PRO A 19 5.57 12.09 -14.69
N ALA A 20 4.97 10.93 -14.93
CA ALA A 20 5.56 9.62 -14.75
C ALA A 20 6.79 9.40 -15.63
N HIS A 21 7.88 8.89 -15.03
CA HIS A 21 8.92 8.17 -15.74
C HIS A 21 9.08 6.78 -15.12
N THR A 22 8.73 5.80 -15.94
CA THR A 22 8.99 4.37 -15.80
C THR A 22 10.49 4.11 -15.70
N SER A 23 10.91 3.29 -14.74
CA SER A 23 12.24 2.67 -14.75
C SER A 23 12.10 1.17 -14.54
N SER A 24 12.67 0.46 -15.50
CA SER A 24 12.61 -0.98 -15.74
C SER A 24 13.25 -1.78 -14.60
N ALA A 25 12.60 -2.85 -14.19
CA ALA A 25 13.13 -3.85 -13.28
C ALA A 25 14.11 -4.77 -14.03
N ALA A 26 15.38 -4.76 -13.64
CA ALA A 26 16.33 -5.79 -14.07
C ALA A 26 16.20 -7.00 -13.13
N LEU A 27 15.66 -8.08 -13.69
CA LEU A 27 15.63 -9.43 -13.13
C LEU A 27 17.06 -9.99 -13.08
N PHE A 28 17.51 -10.44 -11.91
CA PHE A 28 18.66 -11.32 -11.80
C PHE A 28 18.16 -12.76 -11.88
N ASP A 29 18.45 -13.42 -12.99
CA ASP A 29 18.29 -14.86 -13.18
C ASP A 29 19.58 -15.55 -12.75
N ALA A 30 19.45 -16.54 -11.87
CA ALA A 30 20.56 -17.33 -11.33
C ALA A 30 20.44 -18.74 -11.91
N THR A 31 21.24 -19.03 -12.94
CA THR A 31 21.40 -20.40 -13.46
C THR A 31 22.75 -20.97 -13.04
N VAL A 32 22.66 -22.09 -12.32
CA VAL A 32 23.75 -23.02 -12.01
C VAL A 32 24.13 -23.77 -13.30
N SER A 33 25.41 -23.87 -13.62
CA SER A 33 25.91 -24.99 -14.42
C SER A 33 27.41 -25.22 -14.24
N ALA A 34 27.78 -26.48 -14.40
CA ALA A 34 28.92 -27.16 -13.85
C ALA A 34 30.24 -26.97 -14.63
N LYS A 35 31.30 -27.36 -13.92
CA LYS A 35 32.71 -27.48 -14.25
C LYS A 35 32.96 -28.52 -15.36
N ASP A 36 33.86 -28.23 -16.30
CA ASP A 36 34.72 -29.25 -16.93
C ASP A 36 35.99 -28.65 -17.57
N ASP A 37 37.08 -29.40 -17.44
CA ASP A 37 38.46 -29.03 -17.81
C ASP A 37 38.78 -29.36 -19.27
N ARG A 38 39.57 -28.51 -19.97
CA ARG A 38 40.52 -28.95 -21.02
C ARG A 38 41.54 -27.89 -21.44
N VAL A 39 42.76 -28.39 -21.64
CA VAL A 39 44.00 -27.74 -22.12
C VAL A 39 44.03 -27.70 -23.65
N THR A 40 44.53 -26.62 -24.27
CA THR A 40 45.45 -26.62 -25.44
C THR A 40 45.95 -25.20 -25.82
N ASP A 41 47.07 -25.22 -26.54
CA ASP A 41 48.14 -24.24 -26.78
C ASP A 41 47.91 -23.12 -27.82
N ALA A 42 48.85 -22.15 -27.79
CA ALA A 42 49.44 -21.34 -28.88
C ALA A 42 48.66 -20.21 -29.62
N GLY A 43 49.25 -19.00 -29.56
CA GLY A 43 49.82 -18.36 -30.77
C GLY A 43 49.08 -17.22 -31.49
N ALA A 44 49.62 -16.00 -31.32
CA ALA A 44 49.85 -14.95 -32.34
C ALA A 44 48.80 -13.86 -32.70
N ALA A 45 49.30 -12.61 -32.58
CA ALA A 45 49.18 -11.44 -33.48
C ALA A 45 48.01 -10.43 -33.37
N LEU A 46 48.40 -9.21 -32.99
CA LEU A 46 47.80 -7.86 -33.14
C LEU A 46 47.62 -7.45 -34.63
N PRO A 47 46.99 -6.31 -35.05
CA PRO A 47 46.85 -5.02 -34.32
C PRO A 47 45.57 -4.18 -34.55
N GLY A 48 45.41 -3.09 -33.76
CA GLY A 48 44.50 -1.98 -34.13
C GLY A 48 44.17 -0.95 -33.04
N ALA A 49 44.83 0.20 -33.10
CA ALA A 49 44.39 1.55 -32.67
C ALA A 49 44.32 1.94 -31.16
N THR A 50 45.34 2.71 -30.74
CA THR A 50 45.31 3.79 -29.70
C THR A 50 45.11 5.15 -30.40
N PRO A 51 44.61 6.25 -29.78
CA PRO A 51 45.17 6.79 -28.53
C PRO A 51 44.25 7.60 -27.60
N LEU A 52 44.51 7.56 -26.29
CA LEU A 52 44.19 8.68 -25.38
C LEU A 52 45.29 8.91 -24.33
N ARG A 53 46.16 9.85 -24.69
CA ARG A 53 46.69 11.00 -23.93
C ARG A 53 46.94 10.85 -22.42
N SER A 54 48.24 10.79 -22.12
CA SER A 54 48.89 10.93 -20.82
C SER A 54 49.27 12.39 -20.48
N TRP A 55 49.08 12.73 -19.20
CA TRP A 55 49.92 13.57 -18.31
C TRP A 55 49.91 15.11 -18.45
N HIS A 56 49.66 15.84 -17.33
CA HIS A 56 50.70 16.56 -16.55
C HIS A 56 50.17 17.30 -15.29
N PHE A 57 51.02 17.32 -14.27
CA PHE A 57 51.05 18.02 -12.97
C PHE A 57 50.92 19.57 -13.09
N SER A 58 50.46 20.36 -12.09
CA SER A 58 51.23 20.83 -10.91
C SER A 58 50.57 22.04 -10.20
N ARG A 59 51.05 22.35 -8.97
CA ARG A 59 50.86 23.53 -8.06
C ARG A 59 49.68 23.43 -7.08
N GLY A 60 49.81 23.52 -5.76
CA GLY A 60 50.88 23.97 -4.87
C GLY A 60 50.29 24.97 -3.87
N PHE A 61 50.26 24.65 -2.58
CA PHE A 61 50.18 25.63 -1.50
C PHE A 61 51.26 25.29 -0.47
N ALA A 62 52.33 26.07 -0.52
CA ALA A 62 53.30 26.18 0.55
C ALA A 62 52.72 27.10 1.64
N SER A 63 53.08 26.84 2.90
CA SER A 63 53.10 27.87 3.92
C SER A 63 54.38 27.67 4.71
N ASP A 64 55.24 28.67 4.59
CA ASP A 64 56.57 28.76 5.19
C ASP A 64 56.49 28.62 6.72
N ALA A 65 57.28 27.71 7.26
CA ALA A 65 57.57 27.69 8.69
C ALA A 65 58.62 28.76 8.99
N LEU A 66 58.20 29.80 9.72
CA LEU A 66 59.07 30.80 10.30
C LEU A 66 60.19 30.13 11.11
N ALA A 67 61.42 30.44 10.70
CA ALA A 67 62.64 30.02 11.34
C ALA A 67 62.70 30.46 12.81
N GLY A 68 62.89 29.48 13.70
CA GLY A 68 63.32 29.67 15.09
C GLY A 68 64.77 29.22 15.22
N THR A 69 65.65 30.18 15.46
CA THR A 69 67.11 30.08 15.50
C THR A 69 67.61 29.16 16.62
N ALA A 70 68.40 28.14 16.29
CA ALA A 70 69.47 27.63 17.17
C ALA A 70 70.44 26.72 16.39
N SER A 71 71.57 27.31 16.01
CA SER A 71 72.92 26.75 15.90
C SER A 71 73.09 25.21 15.79
N GLY A 72 73.69 24.77 14.68
CA GLY A 72 74.67 23.67 14.73
C GLY A 72 74.44 22.49 13.78
N THR A 73 75.30 22.44 12.77
CA THR A 73 75.75 21.27 11.99
C THR A 73 74.90 20.79 10.80
N ALA A 74 75.37 21.24 9.63
CA ALA A 74 75.69 20.48 8.43
C ALA A 74 74.67 19.46 7.89
N ALA A 75 74.30 19.71 6.62
CA ALA A 75 73.55 18.87 5.72
C ALA A 75 74.01 17.40 5.73
N VAL A 76 73.10 16.53 6.16
CA VAL A 76 73.16 15.10 5.88
C VAL A 76 71.82 14.74 5.22
N PRO A 77 71.79 13.97 4.12
CA PRO A 77 70.56 13.63 3.40
C PRO A 77 69.51 13.00 4.33
N ALA A 78 68.23 13.27 4.06
CA ALA A 78 67.08 12.83 4.87
C ALA A 78 67.05 11.32 5.18
N THR A 79 67.75 10.51 4.38
CA THR A 79 67.93 9.07 4.59
C THR A 79 68.77 8.71 5.82
N THR A 80 69.55 9.66 6.37
CA THR A 80 70.32 9.46 7.62
C THR A 80 69.58 9.90 8.87
N GLN A 81 68.51 10.70 8.76
CA GLN A 81 67.62 10.98 9.90
C GLN A 81 66.68 9.81 10.22
N ALA A 82 66.57 8.83 9.33
CA ALA A 82 65.83 7.59 9.56
C ALA A 82 66.58 6.58 10.46
N LEU A 83 67.76 6.94 10.96
CA LEU A 83 68.47 6.22 12.05
C LEU A 83 68.18 6.83 13.43
N LYS A 84 67.05 7.54 13.59
CA LYS A 84 66.60 8.03 14.89
C LYS A 84 66.06 6.86 15.72
N ASN A 85 66.85 6.51 16.74
CA ASN A 85 66.63 5.55 17.82
C ASN A 85 66.87 4.07 17.49
N ILE A 86 68.12 3.62 17.74
CA ILE A 86 68.47 2.21 18.05
C ILE A 86 68.12 1.93 19.53
N SER A 87 66.96 2.39 19.97
CA SER A 87 66.36 1.96 21.23
C SER A 87 65.17 1.07 20.88
N ASN A 88 65.03 -0.05 21.57
CA ASN A 88 63.83 -0.89 21.54
C ASN A 88 62.58 -0.16 22.11
N GLU A 89 62.73 1.10 22.52
CA GLU A 89 61.65 1.97 22.92
C GLU A 89 60.85 2.45 21.71
N ILE A 90 59.68 1.83 21.53
CA ILE A 90 58.66 2.26 20.56
C ILE A 90 58.02 3.53 21.11
N THR A 91 58.56 4.69 20.75
CA THR A 91 57.92 5.97 21.05
C THR A 91 56.79 6.18 20.04
N TYR A 92 55.55 5.92 20.45
CA TYR A 92 54.38 6.23 19.63
C TYR A 92 54.30 7.74 19.40
N ASP A 93 54.20 8.16 18.14
CA ASP A 93 53.85 9.54 17.82
C ASP A 93 52.37 9.76 18.15
N PHE A 94 52.10 10.36 19.31
CA PHE A 94 50.76 10.68 19.77
C PHE A 94 50.19 11.94 19.13
N HIS A 95 50.99 12.75 18.41
CA HIS A 95 50.51 14.00 17.81
C HIS A 95 49.64 13.79 16.57
N THR A 96 49.79 12.67 15.87
CA THR A 96 48.96 12.33 14.70
C THR A 96 47.64 11.66 15.09
N HIS A 97 47.49 11.27 16.37
CA HIS A 97 46.30 10.61 16.91
C HIS A 97 45.86 11.29 18.20
N ASP A 98 45.39 12.54 18.11
CA ASP A 98 44.65 13.17 19.20
C ASP A 98 43.39 12.33 19.47
N ARG A 99 43.51 11.42 20.45
CA ARG A 99 42.40 10.65 20.99
C ARG A 99 41.60 11.62 21.84
N ILE A 100 40.58 12.20 21.22
CA ILE A 100 39.59 13.04 21.91
C ILE A 100 39.06 12.27 23.12
N THR A 101 39.04 12.91 24.29
CA THR A 101 38.62 12.29 25.54
C THR A 101 37.16 11.87 25.49
N PRO A 102 36.78 10.74 26.12
CA PRO A 102 35.38 10.33 26.20
C PRO A 102 34.52 11.45 26.81
N GLY A 103 33.49 11.91 26.09
CA GLY A 103 32.55 12.94 26.57
C GLY A 103 32.69 14.34 25.96
N ASP A 104 33.63 14.54 25.02
CA ASP A 104 33.80 15.83 24.33
C ASP A 104 32.49 16.30 23.64
N PRO A 105 32.01 17.53 23.92
CA PRO A 105 30.78 18.07 23.35
C PRO A 105 30.79 18.21 21.82
N THR A 106 31.95 18.35 21.18
CA THR A 106 32.08 18.59 19.73
C THR A 106 31.64 17.40 18.87
N LYS A 107 31.62 16.18 19.42
CA LYS A 107 31.22 14.95 18.72
C LYS A 107 29.82 14.46 19.08
N LYS A 108 29.18 15.01 20.12
CA LYS A 108 27.86 14.59 20.59
C LYS A 108 26.79 14.65 19.49
N ALA A 109 26.81 15.70 18.67
CA ALA A 109 25.87 15.85 17.56
C ALA A 109 25.99 14.72 16.53
N PHE A 110 27.23 14.35 16.15
CA PHE A 110 27.48 13.24 15.24
C PHE A 110 27.10 11.89 15.88
N THR A 111 27.45 11.68 17.15
CA THR A 111 27.06 10.46 17.88
C THR A 111 25.54 10.31 17.99
N TYR A 112 24.82 11.38 18.30
CA TYR A 112 23.35 11.36 18.31
C TYR A 112 22.78 11.11 16.94
N LEU A 113 23.29 11.75 15.89
CA LEU A 113 22.85 11.50 14.52
C LEU A 113 22.95 10.01 14.15
N VAL A 114 24.10 9.38 14.43
CA VAL A 114 24.32 7.95 14.16
C VAL A 114 23.38 7.07 15.00
N LEU A 115 23.25 7.34 16.30
CA LEU A 115 22.38 6.56 17.20
C LEU A 115 20.90 6.70 16.83
N THR A 116 20.41 7.92 16.60
CA THR A 116 19.01 8.16 16.23
C THR A 116 18.72 7.67 14.82
N GLY A 117 19.66 7.81 13.89
CA GLY A 117 19.56 7.26 12.53
C GLY A 117 19.41 5.74 12.55
N GLY A 118 20.27 5.05 13.33
CA GLY A 118 20.15 3.60 13.53
C GLY A 118 18.82 3.18 14.15
N ARG A 119 18.34 3.91 15.18
CA ARG A 119 17.02 3.65 15.80
C ARG A 119 15.87 3.85 14.82
N PHE A 120 15.94 4.86 13.96
CA PHE A 120 14.91 5.11 12.95
C PHE A 120 14.84 3.97 11.93
N ILE A 121 15.99 3.49 11.45
CA ILE A 121 16.06 2.36 10.52
C ILE A 121 15.49 1.10 11.20
N TYR A 122 15.91 0.81 12.44
CA TYR A 122 15.41 -0.34 13.20
C TYR A 122 13.89 -0.29 13.42
N ALA A 123 13.37 0.85 13.90
CA ALA A 123 11.94 1.02 14.12
C ALA A 123 11.13 0.90 12.82
N SER A 124 11.66 1.41 11.70
CA SER A 124 11.04 1.29 10.39
C SER A 124 11.01 -0.16 9.90
N ALA A 125 12.10 -0.91 10.07
CA ALA A 125 12.16 -2.33 9.71
C ALA A 125 11.16 -3.16 10.53
N LEU A 126 11.10 -2.95 11.85
CA LEU A 126 10.14 -3.61 12.72
C LEU A 126 8.69 -3.30 12.30
N ARG A 127 8.39 -2.04 11.96
CA ARG A 127 7.07 -1.64 11.46
C ARG A 127 6.71 -2.37 10.17
N VAL A 128 7.60 -2.42 9.18
CA VAL A 128 7.34 -3.11 7.91
C VAL A 128 7.13 -4.60 8.14
N LEU A 129 7.91 -5.22 9.03
CA LEU A 129 7.73 -6.63 9.39
C LEU A 129 6.38 -6.88 10.06
N ALA A 130 6.00 -6.07 11.05
CA ALA A 130 4.70 -6.16 11.71
C ALA A 130 3.54 -5.97 10.71
N LEU A 131 3.63 -4.98 9.82
CA LEU A 131 2.63 -4.76 8.78
C LEU A 131 2.53 -5.94 7.82
N LYS A 132 3.66 -6.54 7.42
CA LYS A 132 3.63 -7.73 6.55
C LYS A 132 2.93 -8.91 7.22
N VAL A 133 3.19 -9.16 8.50
CA VAL A 133 2.53 -10.24 9.24
C VAL A 133 1.02 -9.98 9.35
N ILE A 134 0.62 -8.76 9.74
CA ILE A 134 -0.79 -8.41 9.88
C ILE A 134 -1.51 -8.47 8.53
N LEU A 135 -0.94 -7.86 7.49
CA LEU A 135 -1.53 -7.85 6.15
C LEU A 135 -1.53 -9.23 5.49
N SER A 136 -0.66 -10.16 5.91
CA SER A 136 -0.70 -11.55 5.43
C SER A 136 -1.96 -12.29 5.86
N MET A 137 -2.61 -11.84 6.94
CA MET A 137 -3.89 -12.37 7.43
C MET A 137 -5.10 -11.58 6.89
N SER A 138 -4.89 -10.54 6.08
CA SER A 138 -5.96 -9.80 5.42
C SER A 138 -6.47 -10.54 4.18
N ALA A 139 -7.59 -10.08 3.60
CA ALA A 139 -8.21 -10.72 2.45
C ALA A 139 -7.22 -10.89 1.28
N SER A 140 -7.15 -12.10 0.73
CA SER A 140 -6.29 -12.46 -0.39
C SER A 140 -6.81 -11.88 -1.71
N ARG A 141 -5.93 -11.79 -2.72
CA ARG A 141 -6.25 -11.14 -4.00
C ARG A 141 -7.36 -11.84 -4.78
N ASP A 142 -7.46 -13.15 -4.67
CA ASP A 142 -8.54 -13.96 -5.24
C ASP A 142 -9.90 -13.62 -4.60
N VAL A 143 -9.96 -13.42 -3.29
CA VAL A 143 -11.18 -12.97 -2.59
C VAL A 143 -11.58 -11.56 -3.02
N LEU A 144 -10.60 -10.66 -3.23
CA LEU A 144 -10.85 -9.32 -3.76
C LEU A 144 -11.24 -9.31 -5.23
N ALA A 145 -10.77 -10.27 -6.03
CA ALA A 145 -11.20 -10.42 -7.42
C ALA A 145 -12.67 -10.85 -7.52
N MET A 146 -13.19 -11.53 -6.50
CA MET A 146 -14.61 -11.91 -6.37
C MET A 146 -15.48 -10.76 -5.81
N ALA A 147 -14.99 -9.51 -5.83
CA ALA A 147 -15.70 -8.35 -5.30
C ALA A 147 -16.82 -7.86 -6.22
N SER A 148 -16.66 -8.00 -7.54
CA SER A 148 -17.69 -7.65 -8.52
C SER A 148 -18.19 -8.91 -9.23
N LEU A 149 -19.50 -9.01 -9.43
CA LEU A 149 -20.11 -10.13 -10.12
C LEU A 149 -21.02 -9.63 -11.24
N GLU A 150 -20.82 -10.18 -12.44
CA GLU A 150 -21.72 -9.97 -13.57
C GLU A 150 -22.75 -11.10 -13.60
N VAL A 151 -24.03 -10.73 -13.62
CA VAL A 151 -25.17 -11.64 -13.70
C VAL A 151 -25.93 -11.36 -14.99
N ASP A 152 -26.17 -12.41 -15.77
CA ASP A 152 -27.01 -12.33 -16.96
C ASP A 152 -28.49 -12.37 -16.56
N ILE A 153 -29.17 -11.27 -16.83
CA ILE A 153 -30.55 -11.01 -16.44
C ILE A 153 -31.53 -11.59 -17.47
N ALA A 154 -31.12 -11.78 -18.73
CA ALA A 154 -32.01 -12.20 -19.81
C ALA A 154 -32.62 -13.60 -19.60
N SER A 155 -31.96 -14.44 -18.78
CA SER A 155 -32.41 -15.79 -18.45
C SER A 155 -33.52 -15.84 -17.38
N ILE A 156 -33.86 -14.72 -16.74
CA ILE A 156 -34.75 -14.68 -15.57
C ILE A 156 -36.20 -14.39 -15.99
N GLU A 157 -37.07 -15.38 -15.83
CA GLU A 157 -38.51 -15.23 -16.11
C GLU A 157 -39.19 -14.26 -15.13
N PRO A 158 -40.19 -13.47 -15.57
CA PRO A 158 -40.97 -12.59 -14.70
C PRO A 158 -41.62 -13.36 -13.54
N GLY A 159 -41.50 -12.84 -12.33
CA GLY A 159 -42.00 -13.45 -11.09
C GLY A 159 -41.07 -14.49 -10.46
N SER A 160 -39.98 -14.88 -11.14
CA SER A 160 -38.97 -15.77 -10.59
C SER A 160 -37.91 -15.02 -9.78
N THR A 161 -37.27 -15.70 -8.83
CA THR A 161 -36.19 -15.15 -8.01
C THR A 161 -34.99 -16.06 -8.11
N VAL A 162 -33.87 -15.52 -8.62
CA VAL A 162 -32.60 -16.22 -8.74
C VAL A 162 -31.72 -15.83 -7.57
N THR A 163 -31.08 -16.82 -6.96
CA THR A 163 -30.11 -16.60 -5.87
C THR A 163 -28.70 -16.75 -6.44
N VAL A 164 -27.93 -15.67 -6.37
CA VAL A 164 -26.54 -15.65 -6.82
C VAL A 164 -25.62 -15.38 -5.64
N LYS A 165 -24.44 -15.99 -5.60
CA LYS A 165 -23.47 -15.81 -4.51
C LYS A 165 -22.54 -14.63 -4.81
N TRP A 166 -22.56 -13.59 -3.98
CA TRP A 166 -21.67 -12.42 -4.06
C TRP A 166 -20.97 -12.17 -2.71
N ARG A 167 -19.64 -12.07 -2.71
CA ARG A 167 -18.81 -11.90 -1.48
C ARG A 167 -19.13 -12.91 -0.37
N GLY A 168 -19.50 -14.14 -0.74
CA GLY A 168 -19.90 -15.19 0.20
C GLY A 168 -21.32 -15.08 0.76
N LYS A 169 -22.04 -13.98 0.46
CA LYS A 169 -23.44 -13.76 0.82
C LYS A 169 -24.35 -14.14 -0.37
N PRO A 170 -25.55 -14.69 -0.14
CA PRO A 170 -26.54 -14.81 -1.19
C PRO A 170 -27.10 -13.42 -1.54
N VAL A 171 -27.29 -13.15 -2.83
CA VAL A 171 -28.00 -11.99 -3.35
C VAL A 171 -29.18 -12.51 -4.15
N PHE A 172 -30.37 -12.01 -3.85
CA PHE A 172 -31.59 -12.31 -4.57
C PHE A 172 -31.76 -11.29 -5.67
N VAL A 173 -31.86 -11.78 -6.90
CA VAL A 173 -32.25 -11.01 -8.07
C VAL A 173 -33.64 -11.49 -8.46
N ARG A 174 -34.63 -10.62 -8.32
CA ARG A 174 -36.01 -10.92 -8.66
C ARG A 174 -36.44 -10.06 -9.84
N HIS A 175 -37.00 -10.72 -10.86
CA HIS A 175 -37.74 -10.05 -11.92
C HIS A 175 -39.18 -9.86 -11.43
N ARG A 176 -39.57 -8.64 -11.10
CA ARG A 176 -40.90 -8.32 -10.55
C ARG A 176 -41.93 -8.19 -11.67
N THR A 177 -43.15 -8.65 -11.40
CA THR A 177 -44.30 -8.38 -12.29
C THR A 177 -44.88 -7.00 -12.03
N GLU A 178 -45.70 -6.48 -12.94
CA GLU A 178 -46.43 -5.21 -12.75
C GLU A 178 -47.27 -5.23 -11.45
N HIS A 179 -47.88 -6.37 -11.14
CA HIS A 179 -48.65 -6.56 -9.91
C HIS A 179 -47.77 -6.49 -8.66
N ASP A 180 -46.57 -7.09 -8.70
CA ASP A 180 -45.61 -7.04 -7.60
C ASP A 180 -45.14 -5.60 -7.33
N ILE A 181 -44.94 -4.81 -8.38
CA ILE A 181 -44.54 -3.39 -8.30
C ILE A 181 -45.67 -2.57 -7.67
N GLN A 182 -46.91 -2.78 -8.11
CA GLN A 182 -48.08 -2.10 -7.52
C GLN A 182 -48.28 -2.48 -6.05
N LEU A 183 -48.07 -3.75 -5.68
CA LEU A 183 -48.15 -4.22 -4.30
C LEU A 183 -47.06 -3.57 -3.42
N ALA A 184 -45.83 -3.45 -3.94
CA ALA A 184 -44.73 -2.78 -3.24
C ALA A 184 -45.05 -1.30 -2.96
N ASN A 185 -45.60 -0.59 -3.95
CA ASN A 185 -45.91 0.83 -3.89
C ASN A 185 -47.16 1.16 -3.08
N SER A 186 -48.14 0.25 -3.03
CA SER A 186 -49.40 0.44 -2.29
C SER A 186 -49.28 0.14 -0.79
N THR A 187 -48.16 -0.44 -0.35
CA THR A 187 -47.93 -0.73 1.08
C THR A 187 -47.76 0.59 1.86
N PRO A 188 -48.54 0.83 2.92
CA PRO A 188 -48.48 2.08 3.65
C PRO A 188 -47.28 2.12 4.62
N MET A 189 -46.61 3.28 4.70
CA MET A 189 -45.37 3.46 5.46
C MET A 189 -45.52 3.29 6.97
N ASN A 190 -46.73 3.42 7.50
CA ASN A 190 -47.03 3.28 8.92
C ASN A 190 -47.01 1.81 9.41
N GLU A 191 -47.19 0.84 8.51
CA GLU A 191 -47.15 -0.59 8.82
C GLU A 191 -45.72 -1.15 8.77
N LEU A 192 -44.81 -0.42 8.13
CA LEU A 192 -43.41 -0.80 8.00
C LEU A 192 -42.66 -0.46 9.28
N ARG A 193 -41.90 -1.43 9.79
CA ARG A 193 -41.01 -1.17 10.93
C ARG A 193 -39.87 -0.23 10.58
N ASP A 194 -39.37 -0.35 9.36
CA ASP A 194 -38.32 0.46 8.77
C ASP A 194 -38.89 1.12 7.50
N PRO A 195 -39.46 2.34 7.61
CA PRO A 195 -40.19 2.99 6.53
C PRO A 195 -39.25 3.37 5.38
N GLU A 196 -39.43 2.71 4.25
CA GLU A 196 -38.64 2.93 3.04
C GLU A 196 -39.50 2.75 1.79
N GLU A 197 -39.44 3.73 0.89
CA GLU A 197 -40.12 3.68 -0.40
C GLU A 197 -39.41 2.73 -1.37
N ASP A 198 -40.20 2.06 -2.21
CA ASP A 198 -39.65 1.14 -3.21
C ASP A 198 -38.76 1.87 -4.24
N SER A 199 -39.15 3.09 -4.61
CA SER A 199 -38.43 3.99 -5.52
C SER A 199 -37.00 4.32 -5.07
N VAL A 200 -36.74 4.28 -3.77
CA VAL A 200 -35.42 4.52 -3.19
C VAL A 200 -34.57 3.25 -3.18
N ARG A 201 -35.23 2.08 -3.05
CA ARG A 201 -34.58 0.77 -2.99
C ARG A 201 -34.17 0.23 -4.35
N VAL A 202 -34.90 0.59 -5.41
CA VAL A 202 -34.66 0.08 -6.76
C VAL A 202 -34.36 1.18 -7.75
N GLN A 203 -33.37 0.96 -8.62
CA GLN A 203 -33.10 1.85 -9.75
C GLN A 203 -34.10 1.65 -10.89
N ASN A 204 -34.44 0.39 -11.18
CA ASN A 204 -35.43 -0.01 -12.17
C ASN A 204 -36.53 -0.81 -11.47
N PRO A 205 -37.83 -0.48 -11.64
CA PRO A 205 -38.90 -1.13 -10.90
C PRO A 205 -39.07 -2.61 -11.25
N GLU A 206 -38.69 -3.05 -12.45
CA GLU A 206 -38.74 -4.47 -12.85
C GLU A 206 -37.71 -5.33 -12.10
N TRP A 207 -36.59 -4.74 -11.67
CA TRP A 207 -35.46 -5.47 -11.11
C TRP A 207 -35.24 -5.13 -9.64
N LEU A 208 -35.53 -6.08 -8.77
CA LEU A 208 -35.19 -5.99 -7.36
C LEU A 208 -33.95 -6.81 -7.06
N VAL A 209 -32.94 -6.14 -6.50
CA VAL A 209 -31.67 -6.75 -6.10
C VAL A 209 -31.49 -6.52 -4.61
N VAL A 210 -31.49 -7.58 -3.81
CA VAL A 210 -31.33 -7.49 -2.35
C VAL A 210 -30.37 -8.56 -1.84
N VAL A 211 -29.59 -8.22 -0.83
CA VAL A 211 -28.74 -9.18 -0.12
C VAL A 211 -29.63 -10.09 0.72
N GLY A 212 -29.57 -11.39 0.45
CA GLY A 212 -30.34 -12.44 1.12
C GLY A 212 -29.86 -12.79 2.52
N VAL A 213 -29.45 -11.79 3.30
CA VAL A 213 -28.95 -11.94 4.67
C VAL A 213 -29.94 -11.25 5.60
N CYS A 214 -30.66 -12.06 6.40
CA CYS A 214 -31.63 -11.56 7.35
C CYS A 214 -30.96 -10.64 8.39
N THR A 215 -31.50 -9.44 8.59
CA THR A 215 -30.94 -8.41 9.48
C THR A 215 -31.07 -8.74 10.97
N HIS A 216 -31.72 -9.86 11.33
CA HIS A 216 -31.73 -10.35 12.70
C HIS A 216 -30.37 -10.94 13.11
N LEU A 217 -29.98 -12.06 12.49
CA LEU A 217 -28.76 -12.81 12.84
C LEU A 217 -28.06 -13.42 11.62
N GLY A 218 -28.40 -12.98 10.41
CA GLY A 218 -27.69 -13.35 9.19
C GLY A 218 -28.11 -14.66 8.52
N CYS A 219 -29.23 -15.28 8.93
CA CYS A 219 -29.80 -16.42 8.20
C CYS A 219 -30.25 -16.05 6.78
N VAL A 220 -30.35 -17.05 5.90
CA VAL A 220 -30.84 -16.88 4.53
C VAL A 220 -32.37 -17.02 4.48
N PRO A 221 -33.12 -15.97 4.10
CA PRO A 221 -34.56 -16.08 3.88
C PRO A 221 -34.91 -16.96 2.68
N LEU A 222 -35.98 -17.73 2.75
CA LEU A 222 -36.52 -18.48 1.62
C LEU A 222 -37.33 -17.57 0.72
N PRO A 223 -37.12 -17.59 -0.61
CA PRO A 223 -37.92 -16.81 -1.57
C PRO A 223 -39.34 -17.37 -1.72
N ASN A 224 -40.28 -16.50 -2.09
CA ASN A 224 -41.70 -16.83 -2.32
C ASN A 224 -42.36 -17.54 -1.12
N ALA A 225 -41.95 -17.19 0.10
CA ALA A 225 -42.44 -17.79 1.32
C ALA A 225 -42.85 -16.73 2.34
N GLY A 226 -43.77 -17.11 3.23
CA GLY A 226 -44.31 -16.25 4.29
C GLY A 226 -45.53 -15.42 3.86
N ASP A 227 -46.11 -14.75 4.85
CA ASP A 227 -47.41 -14.05 4.77
C ASP A 227 -47.49 -12.89 3.76
N TYR A 228 -46.35 -12.38 3.24
CA TYR A 228 -46.30 -11.15 2.43
C TYR A 228 -45.74 -11.34 1.02
N GLY A 229 -45.65 -12.59 0.53
CA GLY A 229 -45.28 -12.89 -0.86
C GLY A 229 -43.83 -12.58 -1.26
N GLY A 230 -42.99 -12.10 -0.32
CA GLY A 230 -41.57 -11.86 -0.52
C GLY A 230 -40.71 -13.00 -0.02
N TRP A 231 -40.17 -12.84 1.19
CA TRP A 231 -39.25 -13.81 1.79
C TRP A 231 -39.59 -14.16 3.23
N PHE A 232 -39.28 -15.40 3.62
CA PHE A 232 -39.45 -15.89 4.99
C PHE A 232 -38.15 -16.43 5.56
N CYS A 233 -37.72 -15.88 6.70
CA CYS A 233 -36.57 -16.37 7.44
C CYS A 233 -37.03 -17.37 8.53
N PRO A 234 -36.72 -18.67 8.39
CA PRO A 234 -37.23 -19.71 9.28
C PRO A 234 -36.55 -19.72 10.66
N CYS A 235 -35.42 -19.02 10.82
CA CYS A 235 -34.66 -19.05 12.07
C CYS A 235 -35.45 -18.50 13.26
N HIS A 236 -36.17 -17.38 13.07
CA HIS A 236 -36.98 -16.74 14.12
C HIS A 236 -38.29 -16.15 13.56
N GLY A 237 -38.72 -16.62 12.39
CA GLY A 237 -39.98 -16.21 11.75
C GLY A 237 -40.02 -14.75 11.32
N SER A 238 -38.96 -14.25 10.68
CA SER A 238 -39.00 -12.89 10.09
C SER A 238 -39.59 -12.95 8.68
N HIS A 239 -40.57 -12.10 8.39
CA HIS A 239 -41.23 -12.03 7.09
C HIS A 239 -40.91 -10.71 6.40
N TYR A 240 -40.49 -10.82 5.15
CA TYR A 240 -40.18 -9.70 4.28
C TYR A 240 -41.21 -9.63 3.14
N ASP A 241 -41.58 -8.40 2.77
CA ASP A 241 -42.45 -8.16 1.62
C ASP A 241 -41.70 -8.30 0.29
N ILE A 242 -42.42 -8.07 -0.82
CA ILE A 242 -41.89 -8.18 -2.19
C ILE A 242 -40.76 -7.19 -2.52
N SER A 243 -40.57 -6.13 -1.72
CA SER A 243 -39.48 -5.14 -1.83
C SER A 243 -38.30 -5.48 -0.89
N GLY A 244 -38.43 -6.57 -0.11
CA GLY A 244 -37.44 -7.00 0.88
C GLY A 244 -37.53 -6.21 2.18
N ARG A 245 -38.64 -5.56 2.46
CA ARG A 245 -38.86 -4.77 3.68
C ARG A 245 -39.44 -5.62 4.79
N ILE A 246 -39.01 -5.39 6.03
CA ILE A 246 -39.43 -6.19 7.19
C ILE A 246 -40.86 -5.83 7.61
N ARG A 247 -41.73 -6.85 7.69
CA ARG A 247 -43.13 -6.70 8.13
C ARG A 247 -43.38 -7.33 9.50
N LYS A 248 -42.79 -8.50 9.75
CA LYS A 248 -43.05 -9.31 10.96
C LYS A 248 -41.80 -10.03 11.43
N GLY A 249 -41.71 -10.29 12.73
CA GLY A 249 -40.61 -11.03 13.36
C GLY A 249 -39.63 -10.13 14.12
N PRO A 250 -38.49 -10.66 14.58
CA PRO A 250 -37.51 -9.91 15.39
C PRO A 250 -36.50 -9.09 14.57
N ALA A 251 -36.44 -9.25 13.24
CA ALA A 251 -35.51 -8.48 12.42
C ALA A 251 -35.78 -6.95 12.56
N PRO A 252 -34.75 -6.13 12.81
CA PRO A 252 -34.93 -4.69 13.02
C PRO A 252 -35.05 -3.88 11.73
N TYR A 253 -34.38 -4.30 10.64
CA TYR A 253 -34.21 -3.51 9.41
C TYR A 253 -34.62 -4.27 8.15
N ASN A 254 -34.84 -3.55 7.06
CA ASN A 254 -35.08 -4.11 5.73
C ASN A 254 -33.85 -4.86 5.20
N LEU A 255 -34.04 -5.73 4.19
CA LEU A 255 -32.91 -6.37 3.51
C LEU A 255 -32.06 -5.31 2.80
N GLU A 256 -30.74 -5.42 2.93
CA GLU A 256 -29.77 -4.50 2.34
C GLU A 256 -29.83 -4.59 0.81
N VAL A 257 -29.84 -3.45 0.13
CA VAL A 257 -29.68 -3.37 -1.32
C VAL A 257 -28.18 -3.18 -1.61
N PRO A 258 -27.51 -4.09 -2.33
CA PRO A 258 -26.10 -3.93 -2.66
C PRO A 258 -25.93 -2.80 -3.68
N GLU A 259 -24.71 -2.27 -3.82
CA GLU A 259 -24.41 -1.40 -4.96
C GLU A 259 -24.42 -2.24 -6.24
N TYR A 260 -25.21 -1.82 -7.22
CA TYR A 260 -25.29 -2.48 -8.52
C TYR A 260 -25.45 -1.45 -9.65
N LYS A 261 -25.04 -1.84 -10.85
CA LYS A 261 -25.15 -1.03 -12.07
C LYS A 261 -25.55 -1.91 -13.25
N PHE A 262 -26.35 -1.35 -14.15
CA PHE A 262 -26.63 -1.97 -15.44
C PHE A 262 -25.55 -1.53 -16.43
N THR A 263 -24.70 -2.47 -16.86
CA THR A 263 -23.62 -2.18 -17.82
C THR A 263 -24.12 -2.30 -19.25
N GLU A 264 -24.90 -3.35 -19.52
CA GLU A 264 -25.57 -3.65 -20.79
C GLU A 264 -27.06 -3.90 -20.48
N GLU A 265 -27.93 -3.92 -21.51
CA GLU A 265 -29.36 -4.20 -21.33
C GLU A 265 -29.64 -5.57 -20.68
N THR A 266 -28.72 -6.52 -20.82
CA THR A 266 -28.86 -7.89 -20.31
C THR A 266 -27.95 -8.22 -19.13
N LYS A 267 -27.03 -7.33 -18.73
CA LYS A 267 -26.03 -7.64 -17.69
C LYS A 267 -26.13 -6.70 -16.48
N LEU A 268 -26.24 -7.31 -15.31
CA LEU A 268 -26.18 -6.67 -14.01
C LEU A 268 -24.79 -6.82 -13.41
N LEU A 269 -24.12 -5.72 -13.10
CA LEU A 269 -22.90 -5.72 -12.30
C LEU A 269 -23.25 -5.45 -10.83
N ILE A 270 -22.88 -6.35 -9.92
CA ILE A 270 -23.06 -6.23 -8.48
C ILE A 270 -21.70 -6.03 -7.83
N GLY A 271 -21.51 -4.93 -7.09
CA GLY A 271 -20.28 -4.55 -6.39
C GLY A 271 -19.38 -3.55 -7.11
#